data_AF-A0ABD2P2Q1-F1
#
_entry.id   AF-A0ABD2P2Q1-F1
#
_cell.length_a   1.000
_cell.length_b   1.000
_cell.length_c   1.000
_cell.angle_alpha   90.00
_cell.angle_beta   90.00
_cell.angle_gamma   90.00
#
_symmetry.space_group_name_H-M   'P 1'
#
loop_
_entity.id
_entity.type
_entity.pdbx_description
1 polymer ?
#
loop_
_entity_poly.entity_id
_entity_poly.type
_entity_poly.pdbx_seq_one_letter_code
_entity_poly.pdbx_strand_id
1 'polypeptide(L)'
;MSENYSGSSFIELYSGRDPWDFYIPPLSISKHGTVLYEFPYEFPGIPKPHIVDNPKDWDDDHVKMPFSPKNLLTVKDGDELEKKMPAWEIICKSLEGPITSFSELQEAIRTYTGPIPKLLALEYFLDKVLEKEESIKFFDDLLPRIIKLALRLPEIIPGSIPLLKQHHNKSISLSQLQVSSLLANGFLCTLPWREELLETYPGVDFVRLYSSFNGPGRFCVLEKIKCIVHYFRKILNSEPQGIITFERIFIPKKEMPKWGTLKNTLDNTKVHITSSGCIEDASGCLQVDFANRNVGGGVLGFGCVQEEIRFVICPELLISRLFVERLDHTETVVIRGVERFSSYIGYGETFKWSANFTDETPFDRFGRRQTTVVVMDATCFFKEEKQYLPHEILRELGKAYAGFHCNHADNLAPVATGNWGCGAFQGNAKLKSLIQLMACNVAHRDLVYYTHGDLKLQDDIYEMYLFIVANKITICELLSIICKFADAKLSSDQFYDFIRQSWSERKSMAKIAPKKTCNCM
;
A
#
# COMPACT_ATOMS: atom_id res chain seq x y z
N MET A 1 35.22 -1.99 -2.13
CA MET A 1 33.97 -2.62 -2.62
C MET A 1 33.35 -1.61 -3.55
N SER A 2 33.16 -1.93 -4.83
CA SER A 2 32.51 -1.01 -5.77
C SER A 2 31.10 -0.71 -5.28
N GLU A 3 30.71 0.55 -5.33
CA GLU A 3 29.35 0.96 -4.98
C GLU A 3 28.36 0.30 -5.97
N ASN A 4 27.43 -0.52 -5.47
CA ASN A 4 26.45 -1.27 -6.28
C ASN A 4 25.25 -0.40 -6.69
N TYR A 5 25.50 0.85 -7.10
CA TYR A 5 24.46 1.77 -7.57
C TYR A 5 25.02 2.74 -8.61
N SER A 6 24.12 3.32 -9.40
CA SER A 6 24.41 4.36 -10.40
C SER A 6 23.70 5.65 -10.02
N GLY A 7 24.37 6.79 -10.21
CA GLY A 7 23.83 8.13 -9.90
C GLY A 7 24.29 8.66 -8.54
N SER A 8 23.38 9.30 -7.82
CA SER A 8 23.67 9.97 -6.55
C SER A 8 23.68 9.02 -5.35
N SER A 9 24.54 9.30 -4.38
CA SER A 9 24.52 8.62 -3.08
C SER A 9 23.32 9.06 -2.23
N PHE A 10 22.96 8.28 -1.20
CA PHE A 10 21.95 8.70 -0.23
C PHE A 10 22.32 9.99 0.51
N ILE A 11 23.61 10.24 0.76
CA ILE A 11 24.09 11.49 1.38
C ILE A 11 23.75 12.69 0.49
N GLU A 12 23.94 12.55 -0.83
CA GLU A 12 23.61 13.59 -1.81
C GLU A 12 22.10 13.78 -1.94
N LEU A 13 21.33 12.69 -1.99
CA LEU A 13 19.86 12.74 -2.02
C LEU A 13 19.31 13.49 -0.80
N TYR A 14 19.85 13.19 0.39
CA TYR A 14 19.42 13.85 1.62
C TYR A 14 20.01 15.26 1.78
N SER A 15 20.91 15.65 0.88
CA SER A 15 21.61 16.94 0.93
C SER A 15 22.32 17.13 2.27
N GLY A 16 22.93 16.06 2.78
CA GLY A 16 23.64 16.03 4.07
C GLY A 16 22.73 16.00 5.31
N ARG A 17 21.41 15.97 5.16
CA ARG A 17 20.45 15.84 6.27
C ARG A 17 20.36 14.40 6.77
N ASP A 18 19.85 14.26 8.00
CA ASP A 18 19.42 12.98 8.50
C ASP A 18 18.21 12.45 7.70
N PRO A 19 18.08 11.13 7.45
CA PRO A 19 16.94 10.57 6.70
C PRO A 19 15.57 10.93 7.29
N TRP A 20 15.51 11.31 8.57
CA TRP A 20 14.29 11.60 9.31
C TRP A 20 13.97 13.10 9.43
N ASP A 21 14.77 13.96 8.79
CA ASP A 21 14.64 15.43 8.85
C ASP A 21 13.75 16.01 7.73
N PHE A 22 13.08 15.17 6.94
CA PHE A 22 12.16 15.62 5.88
C PHE A 22 10.84 16.16 6.44
N TYR A 23 10.07 16.82 5.58
CA TYR A 23 8.76 17.37 5.95
C TYR A 23 7.84 16.31 6.59
N ILE A 24 7.37 16.60 7.80
CA ILE A 24 6.40 15.79 8.54
C ILE A 24 5.01 16.44 8.43
N PRO A 25 4.08 15.86 7.65
CA PRO A 25 2.73 16.41 7.50
C PRO A 25 2.00 16.43 8.85
N PRO A 26 1.29 17.53 9.20
CA PRO A 26 0.50 17.57 10.42
C PRO A 26 -0.65 16.57 10.38
N LEU A 27 -1.20 16.24 11.54
CA LEU A 27 -2.50 15.56 11.62
C LEU A 27 -3.59 16.53 11.15
N SER A 28 -4.48 16.08 10.27
CA SER A 28 -5.64 16.85 9.84
C SER A 28 -6.76 16.65 10.85
N ILE A 29 -7.10 17.70 11.59
CA ILE A 29 -8.25 17.72 12.51
C ILE A 29 -9.25 18.71 11.93
N SER A 30 -10.11 18.22 11.05
CA SER A 30 -11.05 19.04 10.32
C SER A 30 -12.17 18.17 9.76
N LYS A 31 -13.13 18.76 9.04
CA LYS A 31 -14.11 17.99 8.25
C LYS A 31 -13.46 17.04 7.21
N HIS A 32 -12.17 17.22 6.93
CA HIS A 32 -11.37 16.39 6.01
C HIS A 32 -10.40 15.45 6.74
N GLY A 33 -10.37 15.42 8.06
CA GLY A 33 -9.45 14.58 8.82
C GLY A 33 -10.04 14.10 10.14
N THR A 34 -10.09 12.79 10.32
CA THR A 34 -10.66 12.13 11.50
C THR A 34 -9.55 11.57 12.38
N VAL A 35 -9.61 11.86 13.67
CA VAL A 35 -8.68 11.31 14.68
C VAL A 35 -9.51 10.47 15.66
N LEU A 36 -9.19 9.19 15.81
CA LEU A 36 -9.98 8.25 16.60
C LEU A 36 -9.48 8.07 18.04
N TYR A 37 -8.53 8.88 18.48
CA TYR A 37 -7.97 8.89 19.82
C TYR A 37 -8.02 10.32 20.40
N GLU A 38 -7.91 10.45 21.73
CA GLU A 38 -7.83 11.75 22.41
C GLU A 38 -6.66 12.56 21.87
N PHE A 39 -6.95 13.75 21.33
CA PHE A 39 -5.96 14.66 20.79
C PHE A 39 -5.97 15.99 21.57
N PRO A 40 -4.81 16.58 21.92
CA PRO A 40 -3.44 16.15 21.59
C PRO A 40 -3.01 14.88 22.34
N TYR A 41 -2.15 14.08 21.70
CA TYR A 41 -1.55 12.89 22.29
C TYR A 41 -0.09 13.17 22.67
N GLU A 42 0.28 12.86 23.91
CA GLU A 42 1.65 12.95 24.41
C GLU A 42 2.34 11.58 24.28
N PHE A 43 3.32 11.49 23.37
CA PHE A 43 4.14 10.28 23.17
C PHE A 43 5.41 10.35 24.04
N PRO A 44 5.84 9.27 24.72
CA PRO A 44 5.25 7.93 24.73
C PRO A 44 4.05 7.79 25.69
N GLY A 45 3.11 6.90 25.35
CA GLY A 45 1.92 6.60 26.15
C GLY A 45 0.97 5.66 25.40
N ILE A 46 -0.13 5.24 26.03
CA ILE A 46 -1.19 4.51 25.31
C ILE A 46 -2.24 5.55 24.87
N PRO A 47 -2.45 5.77 23.56
CA PRO A 47 -3.48 6.70 23.10
C PRO A 47 -4.86 6.28 23.59
N LYS A 48 -5.54 7.16 24.32
CA LYS A 48 -6.91 6.92 24.77
C LYS A 48 -7.90 7.05 23.61
N PRO A 49 -8.95 6.22 23.53
CA PRO A 49 -9.94 6.33 22.47
C PRO A 49 -10.70 7.66 22.48
N HIS A 50 -11.01 8.21 21.30
CA HIS A 50 -11.88 9.38 21.19
C HIS A 50 -13.36 8.95 21.33
N ILE A 51 -14.03 9.46 22.35
CA ILE A 51 -15.44 9.16 22.63
C ILE A 51 -16.34 10.17 21.88
N VAL A 52 -17.35 9.65 21.19
CA VAL A 52 -18.36 10.43 20.47
C VAL A 52 -19.73 10.12 21.06
N ASP A 53 -20.54 11.15 21.33
CA ASP A 53 -21.87 10.98 21.97
C ASP A 53 -22.86 10.14 21.13
N ASN A 54 -22.74 10.22 19.80
CA ASN A 54 -23.60 9.51 18.84
C ASN A 54 -22.76 8.91 17.70
N PRO A 55 -22.10 7.76 17.92
CA PRO A 55 -21.33 7.11 16.87
C PRO A 55 -22.25 6.63 15.74
N LYS A 56 -21.85 6.92 14.52
CA LYS A 56 -22.38 6.34 13.29
C LYS A 56 -21.62 5.06 12.98
N ASP A 57 -22.22 3.94 13.31
CA ASP A 57 -21.66 2.59 13.19
C ASP A 57 -22.40 1.74 12.15
N TRP A 58 -23.40 2.33 11.49
CA TRP A 58 -24.28 1.67 10.52
C TRP A 58 -24.98 2.68 9.59
N ASP A 59 -24.21 3.22 8.65
CA ASP A 59 -24.66 4.03 7.51
C ASP A 59 -23.78 3.78 6.27
N ASP A 60 -23.99 4.56 5.20
CA ASP A 60 -23.26 4.40 3.93
C ASP A 60 -21.93 5.17 3.89
N ASP A 61 -21.63 5.99 4.89
CA ASP A 61 -20.45 6.86 4.96
C ASP A 61 -19.39 6.35 5.94
N HIS A 62 -19.71 5.35 6.75
CA HIS A 62 -18.83 4.78 7.77
C HIS A 62 -18.71 3.26 7.65
N VAL A 63 -17.70 2.71 8.31
CA VAL A 63 -17.56 1.27 8.49
C VAL A 63 -18.74 0.77 9.34
N LYS A 64 -19.42 -0.27 8.85
CA LYS A 64 -20.43 -0.99 9.61
C LYS A 64 -19.71 -1.81 10.69
N MET A 65 -19.89 -1.47 11.95
CA MET A 65 -19.15 -2.11 13.05
C MET A 65 -19.83 -3.42 13.46
N PRO A 66 -19.06 -4.47 13.85
CA PRO A 66 -19.62 -5.76 14.21
C PRO A 66 -20.48 -5.69 15.48
N PHE A 67 -20.18 -4.75 16.36
CA PHE A 67 -20.91 -4.47 17.59
C PHE A 67 -22.16 -3.61 17.43
N SER A 68 -22.46 -3.15 16.21
CA SER A 68 -23.63 -2.30 16.01
C SER A 68 -24.91 -3.05 16.38
N PRO A 69 -25.84 -2.44 17.13
CA PRO A 69 -27.15 -3.03 17.40
C PRO A 69 -27.97 -3.33 16.13
N LYS A 70 -27.61 -2.70 15.00
CA LYS A 70 -28.25 -2.93 13.70
C LYS A 70 -27.66 -4.13 12.94
N ASN A 71 -26.53 -4.67 13.40
CA ASN A 71 -25.98 -5.92 12.90
C ASN A 71 -26.78 -7.08 13.47
N LEU A 72 -27.73 -7.62 12.70
CA LEU A 72 -28.66 -8.67 13.15
C LEU A 72 -28.43 -9.97 12.40
N LEU A 73 -28.36 -11.09 13.13
CA LEU A 73 -28.34 -12.43 12.58
C LEU A 73 -29.68 -13.13 12.83
N THR A 74 -30.08 -13.97 11.88
CA THR A 74 -31.25 -14.85 12.03
C THR A 74 -30.82 -16.14 12.70
N VAL A 75 -31.41 -16.43 13.85
CA VAL A 75 -31.19 -17.65 14.63
C VAL A 75 -32.49 -18.45 14.66
N LYS A 76 -32.41 -19.78 14.58
CA LYS A 76 -33.56 -20.67 14.75
C LYS A 76 -33.76 -20.94 16.24
N ASP A 77 -34.95 -20.65 16.76
CA ASP A 77 -35.33 -20.93 18.15
C ASP A 77 -36.36 -22.06 18.19
N GLY A 78 -35.97 -23.25 18.67
CA GLY A 78 -36.87 -24.41 18.79
C GLY A 78 -37.61 -24.78 17.49
N ASP A 79 -38.90 -25.13 17.61
CA ASP A 79 -39.79 -25.47 16.50
C ASP A 79 -40.02 -24.26 15.57
N GLU A 80 -39.07 -24.08 14.63
CA GLU A 80 -39.14 -23.32 13.36
C GLU A 80 -39.29 -21.79 13.38
N LEU A 81 -39.39 -21.12 14.52
CA LEU A 81 -39.47 -19.65 14.55
C LEU A 81 -38.09 -18.99 14.38
N GLU A 82 -37.92 -18.27 13.26
CA GLU A 82 -36.76 -17.42 13.01
C GLU A 82 -36.79 -16.17 13.90
N LYS A 83 -35.74 -15.99 14.71
CA LYS A 83 -35.55 -14.83 15.58
C LYS A 83 -34.34 -14.02 15.13
N LYS A 84 -34.48 -12.70 15.06
CA LYS A 84 -33.34 -11.79 14.87
C LYS A 84 -32.69 -11.46 16.20
N MET A 85 -31.38 -11.64 16.28
CA MET A 85 -30.56 -11.30 17.46
C MET A 85 -29.38 -10.43 17.07
N PRO A 86 -28.90 -9.52 17.95
CA PRO A 86 -27.68 -8.78 17.71
C PRO A 86 -26.51 -9.72 17.47
N ALA A 87 -25.83 -9.55 16.34
CA ALA A 87 -24.70 -10.38 15.93
C ALA A 87 -23.60 -10.38 16.98
N TRP A 88 -23.36 -9.22 17.61
CA TRP A 88 -22.34 -9.07 18.64
C TRP A 88 -22.57 -9.95 19.87
N GLU A 89 -23.82 -10.11 20.32
CA GLU A 89 -24.13 -11.01 21.43
C GLU A 89 -23.79 -12.46 21.08
N ILE A 90 -24.02 -12.86 19.83
CA ILE A 90 -23.69 -14.20 19.32
C ILE A 90 -22.17 -14.35 19.22
N ILE A 91 -21.47 -13.35 18.68
CA ILE A 91 -20.00 -13.31 18.58
C ILE A 91 -19.36 -13.44 19.96
N CYS A 92 -19.77 -12.62 20.94
CA CYS A 92 -19.28 -12.70 22.31
C CYS A 92 -19.49 -14.09 22.90
N LYS A 93 -20.74 -14.60 22.89
CA LYS A 93 -21.05 -15.94 23.43
C LYS A 93 -20.25 -17.06 22.77
N SER A 94 -20.03 -16.96 21.45
CA SER A 94 -19.30 -17.97 20.69
C SER A 94 -17.79 -17.96 20.96
N LEU A 95 -17.22 -16.81 21.35
CA LEU A 95 -15.78 -16.62 21.53
C LEU A 95 -15.34 -16.56 22.99
N GLU A 96 -16.24 -16.31 23.94
CA GLU A 96 -15.95 -16.25 25.38
C GLU A 96 -15.58 -17.62 25.99
N GLY A 97 -16.02 -18.72 25.36
CA GLY A 97 -15.68 -20.08 25.78
C GLY A 97 -14.24 -20.49 25.41
N PRO A 98 -13.65 -21.49 26.08
CA PRO A 98 -12.35 -22.01 25.69
C PRO A 98 -12.42 -22.66 24.30
N ILE A 99 -11.49 -22.28 23.42
CA ILE A 99 -11.30 -22.87 22.09
C ILE A 99 -9.92 -23.54 22.09
N THR A 100 -9.93 -24.87 22.14
CA THR A 100 -8.73 -25.70 22.33
C THR A 100 -8.29 -26.45 21.08
N SER A 101 -9.07 -26.36 20.00
CA SER A 101 -8.79 -27.06 18.75
C SER A 101 -9.22 -26.24 17.53
N PHE A 102 -8.65 -26.58 16.36
CA PHE A 102 -9.07 -25.97 15.10
C PHE A 102 -10.54 -26.24 14.79
N SER A 103 -11.06 -27.42 15.13
CA SER A 103 -12.46 -27.76 14.91
C SER A 103 -13.39 -26.84 15.70
N GLU A 104 -13.07 -26.58 16.97
CA GLU A 104 -13.79 -25.62 17.81
C GLU A 104 -13.69 -24.19 17.28
N LEU A 105 -12.50 -23.76 16.83
CA LEU A 105 -12.32 -22.44 16.25
C LEU A 105 -13.17 -22.26 14.98
N GLN A 106 -13.17 -23.24 14.08
CA GLN A 106 -13.96 -23.19 12.85
C GLN A 106 -15.46 -23.17 13.16
N GLU A 107 -15.91 -23.92 14.16
CA GLU A 107 -17.31 -23.95 14.56
C GLU A 107 -17.74 -22.62 15.23
N ALA A 108 -16.88 -22.05 16.06
CA ALA A 108 -17.11 -20.73 16.63
C ALA A 108 -17.30 -19.68 15.53
N ILE A 109 -16.39 -19.63 14.54
CA ILE A 109 -16.51 -18.69 13.41
C ILE A 109 -17.83 -18.90 12.64
N ARG A 110 -18.18 -20.15 12.34
CA ARG A 110 -19.42 -20.48 11.61
C ARG A 110 -20.69 -20.02 12.31
N THR A 111 -20.68 -19.94 13.63
CA THR A 111 -21.84 -19.54 14.44
C THR A 111 -22.33 -18.13 14.08
N TYR A 112 -21.42 -17.22 13.73
CA TYR A 112 -21.77 -15.83 13.39
C TYR A 112 -21.51 -15.44 11.93
N THR A 113 -20.71 -16.20 11.17
CA THR A 113 -20.54 -15.94 9.72
C THR A 113 -21.57 -16.66 8.85
N GLY A 114 -22.24 -17.68 9.38
CA GLY A 114 -23.00 -18.63 8.58
C GLY A 114 -22.10 -19.54 7.74
N PRO A 115 -22.61 -20.12 6.63
CA PRO A 115 -21.85 -21.06 5.81
C PRO A 115 -20.60 -20.44 5.18
N ILE A 116 -19.43 -20.89 5.61
CA ILE A 116 -18.12 -20.51 5.05
C ILE A 116 -17.39 -21.73 4.47
N PRO A 117 -16.49 -21.53 3.49
CA PRO A 117 -15.60 -22.59 3.00
C PRO A 117 -14.80 -23.23 4.15
N LYS A 118 -14.31 -24.46 3.92
CA LYS A 118 -13.37 -25.08 4.86
C LYS A 118 -12.09 -24.24 4.96
N LEU A 119 -11.64 -23.98 6.18
CA LEU A 119 -10.46 -23.16 6.47
C LEU A 119 -9.15 -23.97 6.38
N LEU A 120 -8.98 -24.69 5.26
CA LEU A 120 -7.95 -25.72 5.08
C LEU A 120 -6.51 -25.23 5.25
N ALA A 121 -6.21 -23.99 4.86
CA ALA A 121 -4.87 -23.44 5.02
C ALA A 121 -4.57 -23.14 6.50
N LEU A 122 -5.57 -22.67 7.27
CA LEU A 122 -5.42 -22.48 8.71
C LEU A 122 -5.31 -23.82 9.45
N GLU A 123 -6.14 -24.80 9.07
CA GLU A 123 -6.05 -26.18 9.59
C GLU A 123 -4.65 -26.75 9.40
N TYR A 124 -4.17 -26.73 8.14
CA TYR A 124 -2.85 -27.25 7.79
C TYR A 124 -1.74 -26.47 8.48
N PHE A 125 -1.87 -25.15 8.62
CA PHE A 125 -0.90 -24.33 9.33
C PHE A 125 -0.76 -24.78 10.79
N LEU A 126 -1.89 -24.90 11.51
CA LEU A 126 -1.89 -25.23 12.93
C LEU A 126 -1.50 -26.69 13.23
N ASP A 127 -1.79 -27.62 12.31
CA ASP A 127 -1.54 -29.07 12.50
C ASP A 127 -0.20 -29.54 11.88
N LYS A 128 0.25 -28.94 10.78
CA LYS A 128 1.39 -29.44 9.99
C LYS A 128 2.55 -28.45 9.82
N VAL A 129 2.34 -27.16 10.04
CA VAL A 129 3.40 -26.14 9.89
C VAL A 129 4.00 -25.74 11.23
N LEU A 130 3.16 -25.53 12.24
CA LEU A 130 3.63 -25.27 13.61
C LEU A 130 4.17 -26.53 14.25
N GLU A 131 5.20 -26.38 15.09
CA GLU A 131 5.58 -27.44 16.02
C GLU A 131 4.44 -27.69 17.02
N LYS A 132 4.38 -28.90 17.60
CA LYS A 132 3.28 -29.30 18.48
C LYS A 132 3.13 -28.35 19.66
N GLU A 133 4.26 -27.95 20.27
CA GLU A 133 4.31 -27.00 21.38
C GLU A 133 3.86 -25.60 20.98
N GLU A 134 4.16 -25.17 19.75
CA GLU A 134 3.69 -23.87 19.23
C GLU A 134 2.19 -23.87 18.94
N SER A 135 1.66 -25.00 18.44
CA SER A 135 0.22 -25.18 18.22
C SER A 135 -0.55 -25.17 19.54
N ILE A 136 -0.04 -25.85 20.56
CA ILE A 136 -0.60 -25.79 21.92
C ILE A 136 -0.59 -24.35 22.45
N LYS A 137 0.55 -23.64 22.37
CA LYS A 137 0.64 -22.24 22.78
C LYS A 137 -0.28 -21.31 21.98
N PHE A 138 -0.57 -21.64 20.72
CA PHE A 138 -1.52 -20.88 19.93
C PHE A 138 -2.92 -20.92 20.56
N PHE A 139 -3.43 -22.10 20.92
CA PHE A 139 -4.75 -22.25 21.52
C PHE A 139 -4.79 -21.86 23.00
N ASP A 140 -3.75 -22.15 23.77
CA ASP A 140 -3.74 -21.93 25.23
C ASP A 140 -3.43 -20.47 25.63
N ASP A 141 -2.69 -19.71 24.80
CA ASP A 141 -2.27 -18.34 25.12
C ASP A 141 -2.64 -17.33 24.02
N LEU A 142 -2.17 -17.55 22.79
CA LEU A 142 -2.25 -16.50 21.77
C LEU A 142 -3.68 -16.21 21.32
N LEU A 143 -4.44 -17.25 20.96
CA LEU A 143 -5.82 -17.13 20.48
C LEU A 143 -6.73 -16.49 21.54
N PRO A 144 -6.73 -16.90 22.83
CA PRO A 144 -7.49 -16.22 23.88
C PRO A 144 -7.16 -14.73 23.99
N ARG A 145 -5.89 -14.34 23.81
CA ARG A 145 -5.47 -12.94 23.85
C ARG A 145 -5.92 -12.16 22.60
N ILE A 146 -5.91 -12.79 21.42
CA ILE A 146 -6.50 -12.22 20.18
C ILE A 146 -8.01 -12.01 20.37
N ILE A 147 -8.72 -13.00 20.90
CA ILE A 147 -10.16 -12.92 21.19
C ILE A 147 -10.44 -11.77 22.15
N LYS A 148 -9.72 -11.70 23.28
CA LYS A 148 -9.87 -10.60 24.24
C LYS A 148 -9.65 -9.23 23.60
N LEU A 149 -8.66 -9.10 22.72
CA LEU A 149 -8.40 -7.87 21.98
C LEU A 149 -9.54 -7.53 20.99
N ALA A 150 -10.11 -8.54 20.32
CA ALA A 150 -11.21 -8.35 19.39
C ALA A 150 -12.52 -7.95 20.10
N LEU A 151 -12.86 -8.60 21.22
CA LEU A 151 -14.09 -8.33 21.98
C LEU A 151 -14.07 -6.97 22.70
N ARG A 152 -12.89 -6.38 22.91
CA ARG A 152 -12.74 -5.00 23.41
C ARG A 152 -12.97 -3.91 22.34
N LEU A 153 -13.30 -4.27 21.09
CA LEU A 153 -13.46 -3.31 20.01
C LEU A 153 -14.40 -2.13 20.34
N PRO A 154 -15.57 -2.31 21.00
CA PRO A 154 -16.45 -1.18 21.36
C PRO A 154 -15.79 -0.19 22.33
N GLU A 155 -14.90 -0.67 23.21
CA GLU A 155 -14.15 0.17 24.16
C GLU A 155 -13.00 0.90 23.45
N ILE A 156 -12.33 0.21 22.52
CA ILE A 156 -11.12 0.69 21.85
C ILE A 156 -11.47 1.67 20.70
N ILE A 157 -12.64 1.49 20.06
CA ILE A 157 -13.15 2.34 19.00
C ILE A 157 -14.62 2.69 19.28
N PRO A 158 -14.89 3.59 20.24
CA PRO A 158 -16.24 4.07 20.52
C PRO A 158 -16.74 5.08 19.48
N GLY A 159 -15.86 5.57 18.60
CA GLY A 159 -16.18 6.50 17.51
C GLY A 159 -16.47 5.81 16.16
N SER A 160 -16.73 6.63 15.14
CA SER A 160 -17.02 6.17 13.78
C SER A 160 -15.79 6.17 12.89
N ILE A 161 -15.57 5.10 12.14
CA ILE A 161 -14.53 5.04 11.12
C ILE A 161 -15.15 5.47 9.77
N PRO A 162 -14.85 6.67 9.24
CA PRO A 162 -15.41 7.08 7.95
C PRO A 162 -14.82 6.26 6.81
N LEU A 163 -15.57 6.11 5.73
CA LEU A 163 -15.07 5.56 4.48
C LEU A 163 -14.29 6.64 3.71
N LEU A 164 -13.10 6.28 3.25
CA LEU A 164 -12.27 7.07 2.33
C LEU A 164 -12.76 6.83 0.90
N LYS A 165 -13.89 7.47 0.57
CA LYS A 165 -14.58 7.38 -0.72
C LYS A 165 -13.82 8.04 -1.86
N GLN A 166 -14.10 7.58 -3.08
CA GLN A 166 -13.61 8.18 -4.32
C GLN A 166 -13.90 9.68 -4.40
N HIS A 167 -12.99 10.39 -5.06
CA HIS A 167 -13.05 11.82 -5.38
C HIS A 167 -13.07 12.76 -4.16
N HIS A 168 -12.67 12.25 -2.99
CA HIS A 168 -12.58 13.03 -1.76
C HIS A 168 -11.18 12.95 -1.14
N ASN A 169 -10.61 14.11 -0.82
CA ASN A 169 -9.41 14.21 0.01
C ASN A 169 -9.83 14.11 1.48
N LYS A 170 -9.49 12.99 2.12
CA LYS A 170 -9.79 12.72 3.53
C LYS A 170 -8.67 11.91 4.19
N SER A 171 -8.47 12.12 5.49
CA SER A 171 -7.56 11.31 6.30
C SER A 171 -8.22 10.71 7.54
N ILE A 172 -7.68 9.59 8.01
CA ILE A 172 -8.05 8.95 9.27
C ILE A 172 -6.77 8.60 10.02
N SER A 173 -6.69 8.99 11.29
CA SER A 173 -5.59 8.66 12.19
C SER A 173 -6.11 7.77 13.32
N LEU A 174 -5.50 6.60 13.46
CA LEU A 174 -5.82 5.58 14.47
C LEU A 174 -4.57 5.30 15.31
N SER A 175 -4.75 4.88 16.56
CA SER A 175 -3.64 4.25 17.27
C SER A 175 -3.35 2.85 16.72
N GLN A 176 -2.12 2.37 16.88
CA GLN A 176 -1.77 0.99 16.54
C GLN A 176 -2.66 -0.02 17.30
N LEU A 177 -3.03 0.26 18.55
CA LEU A 177 -3.95 -0.57 19.33
C LEU A 177 -5.34 -0.69 18.67
N GLN A 178 -5.88 0.42 18.14
CA GLN A 178 -7.13 0.42 17.39
C GLN A 178 -7.02 -0.42 16.12
N VAL A 179 -5.92 -0.26 15.38
CA VAL A 179 -5.64 -1.08 14.20
C VAL A 179 -5.54 -2.56 14.56
N SER A 180 -4.82 -2.91 15.64
CA SER A 180 -4.69 -4.29 16.10
C SER A 180 -6.02 -4.92 16.50
N SER A 181 -6.91 -4.17 17.17
CA SER A 181 -8.24 -4.66 17.54
C SER A 181 -9.12 -4.93 16.31
N LEU A 182 -9.08 -4.04 15.31
CA LEU A 182 -9.79 -4.29 14.06
C LEU A 182 -9.21 -5.48 13.28
N LEU A 183 -7.88 -5.64 13.25
CA LEU A 183 -7.25 -6.81 12.62
C LEU A 183 -7.57 -8.10 13.37
N ALA A 184 -7.68 -8.08 14.70
CA ALA A 184 -8.14 -9.23 15.48
C ALA A 184 -9.59 -9.61 15.12
N ASN A 185 -10.45 -8.61 14.89
CA ASN A 185 -11.81 -8.83 14.39
C ASN A 185 -11.82 -9.44 12.98
N GLY A 186 -10.94 -9.00 12.07
CA GLY A 186 -10.76 -9.60 10.74
C GLY A 186 -10.17 -11.01 10.76
N PHE A 187 -9.24 -11.29 11.67
CA PHE A 187 -8.69 -12.63 11.93
C PHE A 187 -9.78 -13.60 12.38
N LEU A 188 -10.66 -13.16 13.29
CA LEU A 188 -11.80 -13.94 13.77
C LEU A 188 -13.02 -13.87 12.84
N CYS A 189 -12.92 -13.18 11.70
CA CYS A 189 -13.98 -13.05 10.69
C CYS A 189 -15.31 -12.50 11.25
N THR A 190 -15.22 -11.54 12.18
CA THR A 190 -16.37 -10.98 12.90
C THR A 190 -16.97 -9.75 12.21
N LEU A 191 -16.25 -9.15 11.26
CA LEU A 191 -16.70 -7.94 10.59
C LEU A 191 -17.90 -8.27 9.68
N PRO A 192 -18.93 -7.40 9.66
CA PRO A 192 -20.13 -7.69 8.91
C PRO A 192 -19.84 -7.73 7.41
N TRP A 193 -20.29 -8.79 6.76
CA TRP A 193 -20.18 -8.96 5.32
C TRP A 193 -21.08 -7.95 4.59
N ARG A 194 -20.53 -7.27 3.58
CA ARG A 194 -21.24 -6.26 2.77
C ARG A 194 -21.24 -6.65 1.30
N GLU A 195 -22.24 -7.43 0.87
CA GLU A 195 -22.38 -7.83 -0.53
C GLU A 195 -22.35 -6.63 -1.47
N GLU A 196 -23.06 -5.57 -1.07
CA GLU A 196 -23.25 -4.35 -1.85
C GLU A 196 -21.95 -3.58 -2.13
N LEU A 197 -20.90 -3.84 -1.36
CA LEU A 197 -19.65 -3.09 -1.39
C LEU A 197 -18.44 -3.97 -1.75
N LEU A 198 -18.66 -5.23 -2.15
CA LEU A 198 -17.61 -6.18 -2.54
C LEU A 198 -16.78 -5.70 -3.74
N GLU A 199 -17.41 -4.97 -4.66
CA GLU A 199 -16.73 -4.49 -5.87
C GLU A 199 -15.83 -3.26 -5.61
N THR A 200 -16.12 -2.53 -4.53
CA THR A 200 -15.50 -1.23 -4.22
C THR A 200 -14.64 -1.25 -2.96
N TYR A 201 -14.87 -2.15 -2.00
CA TYR A 201 -14.09 -2.31 -0.78
C TYR A 201 -13.57 -3.74 -0.67
N PRO A 202 -12.24 -3.96 -0.54
CA PRO A 202 -11.68 -5.32 -0.55
C PRO A 202 -11.98 -6.16 0.70
N GLY A 203 -12.39 -5.54 1.81
CA GLY A 203 -12.63 -6.19 3.10
C GLY A 203 -11.36 -6.69 3.78
N VAL A 204 -11.47 -6.98 5.08
CA VAL A 204 -10.33 -7.41 5.92
C VAL A 204 -10.60 -8.71 6.69
N ASP A 205 -11.66 -9.45 6.37
CA ASP A 205 -11.89 -10.79 6.93
C ASP A 205 -11.01 -11.86 6.28
N PHE A 206 -10.52 -12.78 7.11
CA PHE A 206 -9.45 -13.69 6.71
C PHE A 206 -9.97 -15.02 6.13
N VAL A 207 -11.28 -15.20 6.00
CA VAL A 207 -11.90 -16.42 5.43
C VAL A 207 -11.21 -16.84 4.13
N ARG A 208 -10.98 -15.89 3.22
CA ARG A 208 -10.35 -16.17 1.92
C ARG A 208 -8.88 -16.61 2.07
N LEU A 209 -8.14 -16.05 3.02
CA LEU A 209 -6.74 -16.44 3.28
C LEU A 209 -6.72 -17.87 3.82
N TYR A 210 -7.56 -18.14 4.81
CA TYR A 210 -7.66 -19.45 5.45
C TYR A 210 -8.18 -20.55 4.54
N SER A 211 -9.00 -20.24 3.52
CA SER A 211 -9.47 -21.23 2.54
C SER A 211 -8.52 -21.42 1.35
N SER A 212 -7.51 -20.58 1.17
CA SER A 212 -6.60 -20.59 0.00
C SER A 212 -5.53 -21.68 0.10
N PHE A 213 -5.95 -22.95 0.07
CA PHE A 213 -5.05 -24.11 0.19
C PHE A 213 -4.89 -24.91 -1.11
N ASN A 214 -5.94 -25.02 -1.91
CA ASN A 214 -5.97 -25.86 -3.11
C ASN A 214 -5.51 -25.10 -4.37
N GLY A 215 -4.32 -24.50 -4.32
CA GLY A 215 -3.78 -23.72 -5.44
C GLY A 215 -2.24 -23.64 -5.44
N PRO A 216 -1.64 -23.18 -6.55
CA PRO A 216 -0.19 -23.11 -6.71
C PRO A 216 0.49 -22.22 -5.64
N GLY A 217 -0.21 -21.19 -5.15
CA GLY A 217 0.26 -20.29 -4.10
C GLY A 217 0.04 -20.79 -2.66
N ARG A 218 -0.25 -22.06 -2.41
CA ARG A 218 -0.55 -22.52 -1.03
C ARG A 218 0.61 -22.30 -0.05
N PHE A 219 1.85 -22.45 -0.50
CA PHE A 219 3.02 -22.31 0.36
C PHE A 219 3.19 -20.87 0.82
N CYS A 220 3.06 -19.90 -0.09
CA CYS A 220 3.13 -18.50 0.29
C CYS A 220 1.96 -18.08 1.19
N VAL A 221 0.77 -18.68 1.05
CA VAL A 221 -0.34 -18.49 2.01
C VAL A 221 0.06 -18.88 3.43
N LEU A 222 0.71 -20.03 3.62
CA LEU A 222 1.17 -20.47 4.95
C LEU A 222 2.23 -19.52 5.53
N GLU A 223 3.14 -19.03 4.70
CA GLU A 223 4.17 -18.05 5.12
C GLU A 223 3.57 -16.67 5.45
N LYS A 224 2.49 -16.27 4.76
CA LYS A 224 1.71 -15.07 5.13
C LYS A 224 1.02 -15.24 6.48
N ILE A 225 0.43 -16.41 6.76
CA ILE A 225 -0.17 -16.71 8.07
C ILE A 225 0.90 -16.62 9.17
N LYS A 226 2.14 -17.08 8.95
CA LYS A 226 3.25 -16.89 9.91
C LYS A 226 3.49 -15.42 10.24
N CYS A 227 3.55 -14.56 9.22
CA CYS A 227 3.76 -13.12 9.43
C CYS A 227 2.66 -12.49 10.30
N ILE A 228 1.39 -12.86 10.06
CA ILE A 228 0.25 -12.31 10.79
C ILE A 228 0.19 -12.86 12.23
N VAL A 229 0.43 -14.16 12.42
CA VAL A 229 0.53 -14.76 13.76
C VAL A 229 1.68 -14.13 14.54
N HIS A 230 2.82 -13.87 13.89
CA HIS A 230 3.96 -13.17 14.49
C HIS A 230 3.60 -11.74 14.90
N TYR A 231 2.86 -11.00 14.08
CA TYR A 231 2.34 -9.67 14.43
C TYR A 231 1.51 -9.70 15.71
N PHE A 232 0.52 -10.62 15.82
CA PHE A 232 -0.28 -10.72 17.03
C PHE A 232 0.57 -11.10 18.26
N ARG A 233 1.53 -12.03 18.12
CA ARG A 233 2.48 -12.35 19.20
C ARG A 233 3.21 -11.10 19.69
N LYS A 234 3.64 -10.22 18.77
CA LYS A 234 4.38 -8.99 19.10
C LYS A 234 3.52 -7.95 19.80
N ILE A 235 2.40 -7.55 19.21
CA ILE A 235 1.55 -6.47 19.75
C ILE A 235 0.84 -6.86 21.05
N LEU A 236 0.61 -8.15 21.28
CA LEU A 236 -0.01 -8.61 22.53
C LEU A 236 1.01 -8.68 23.67
N ASN A 237 2.30 -8.89 23.38
CA ASN A 237 3.37 -8.93 24.38
C ASN A 237 3.82 -7.54 24.83
N SER A 238 3.69 -6.53 23.97
CA SER A 238 3.93 -5.13 24.31
C SER A 238 2.88 -4.28 23.62
N GLU A 239 2.02 -3.65 24.43
CA GLU A 239 0.92 -2.84 23.89
C GLU A 239 1.48 -1.70 23.03
N PRO A 240 1.00 -1.54 21.79
CA PRO A 240 1.59 -0.59 20.86
C PRO A 240 1.12 0.84 21.14
N GLN A 241 2.03 1.79 20.97
CA GLN A 241 1.87 3.20 21.40
C GLN A 241 1.86 4.19 20.24
N GLY A 242 2.13 3.72 19.02
CA GLY A 242 2.21 4.55 17.84
C GLY A 242 0.87 4.91 17.24
N ILE A 243 0.91 5.89 16.34
CA ILE A 243 -0.20 6.37 15.54
C ILE A 243 0.03 5.99 14.07
N ILE A 244 -1.04 5.63 13.37
CA ILE A 244 -1.04 5.40 11.93
C ILE A 244 -2.03 6.34 11.29
N THR A 245 -1.62 7.02 10.21
CA THR A 245 -2.48 7.91 9.43
C THR A 245 -2.64 7.39 8.02
N PHE A 246 -3.88 7.21 7.59
CA PHE A 246 -4.28 6.86 6.23
C PHE A 246 -4.86 8.11 5.57
N GLU A 247 -4.34 8.51 4.42
CA GLU A 247 -4.75 9.71 3.71
C GLU A 247 -5.06 9.37 2.25
N ARG A 248 -6.33 9.50 1.84
CA ARG A 248 -6.69 9.41 0.43
C ARG A 248 -6.38 10.72 -0.25
N ILE A 249 -5.58 10.65 -1.30
CA ILE A 249 -5.24 11.79 -2.15
C ILE A 249 -6.03 11.66 -3.45
N PHE A 250 -6.68 12.74 -3.85
CA PHE A 250 -7.38 12.90 -5.11
C PHE A 250 -6.99 14.23 -5.74
N ILE A 251 -6.45 14.16 -6.96
CA ILE A 251 -6.18 15.34 -7.77
C ILE A 251 -7.20 15.39 -8.91
N PRO A 252 -8.07 16.40 -8.97
CA PRO A 252 -8.99 16.59 -10.08
C PRO A 252 -8.25 16.69 -11.42
N LYS A 253 -8.80 16.12 -12.50
CA LYS A 253 -8.17 16.16 -13.84
C LYS A 253 -7.79 17.56 -14.32
N LYS A 254 -8.56 18.59 -13.91
CA LYS A 254 -8.30 20.01 -14.24
C LYS A 254 -7.07 20.60 -13.52
N GLU A 255 -6.68 20.01 -12.40
CA GLU A 255 -5.54 20.40 -11.56
C GLU A 255 -4.29 19.55 -11.86
N MET A 256 -4.42 18.51 -12.68
CA MET A 256 -3.28 17.72 -13.14
C MET A 256 -2.29 18.56 -13.96
N PRO A 257 -0.98 18.24 -13.90
CA PRO A 257 0.01 18.92 -14.70
C PRO A 257 -0.31 18.83 -16.19
N LYS A 258 -0.17 19.95 -16.90
CA LYS A 258 -0.27 19.99 -18.36
C LYS A 258 1.03 19.47 -18.97
N TRP A 259 1.25 18.16 -18.91
CA TRP A 259 2.52 17.51 -19.27
C TRP A 259 3.11 17.95 -20.62
N GLY A 260 2.25 18.11 -21.64
CA GLY A 260 2.65 18.57 -22.99
C GLY A 260 3.14 20.02 -23.06
N THR A 261 3.05 20.80 -21.98
CA THR A 261 3.53 22.18 -21.91
C THR A 261 4.71 22.38 -20.96
N LEU A 262 5.11 21.35 -20.21
CA LEU A 262 6.16 21.44 -19.20
C LEU A 262 7.54 21.58 -19.84
N LYS A 263 8.20 22.72 -19.58
CA LYS A 263 9.55 23.04 -20.07
C LYS A 263 10.67 22.68 -19.09
N ASN A 264 10.32 22.03 -17.98
CA ASN A 264 11.27 21.51 -17.02
C ASN A 264 12.23 20.54 -17.70
N THR A 265 13.52 20.69 -17.41
CA THR A 265 14.56 19.69 -17.65
C THR A 265 14.69 18.79 -16.42
N LEU A 266 15.31 17.61 -16.58
CA LEU A 266 15.43 16.62 -15.50
C LEU A 266 16.75 16.74 -14.70
N ASP A 267 17.55 17.77 -14.96
CA ASP A 267 18.87 18.00 -14.33
C ASP A 267 18.79 18.39 -12.85
N ASN A 268 17.63 18.85 -12.38
CA ASN A 268 17.36 19.16 -10.98
C ASN A 268 16.75 18.00 -10.18
N THR A 269 16.63 16.81 -10.78
CA THR A 269 16.15 15.60 -10.11
C THR A 269 17.29 14.61 -10.00
N LYS A 270 17.80 14.40 -8.79
CA LYS A 270 18.83 13.38 -8.55
C LYS A 270 18.20 12.00 -8.66
N VAL A 271 19.00 11.04 -9.13
CA VAL A 271 18.59 9.64 -9.26
C VAL A 271 19.60 8.74 -8.55
N HIS A 272 19.11 7.77 -7.80
CA HIS A 272 19.89 6.65 -7.27
C HIS A 272 19.27 5.37 -7.82
N ILE A 273 20.01 4.62 -8.63
CA ILE A 273 19.49 3.42 -9.30
C ILE A 273 20.34 2.24 -8.86
N THR A 274 19.72 1.22 -8.27
CA THR A 274 20.43 0.04 -7.77
C THR A 274 19.68 -1.24 -8.08
N SER A 275 20.43 -2.30 -8.39
CA SER A 275 19.92 -3.66 -8.54
C SER A 275 19.81 -4.41 -7.21
N SER A 276 20.24 -3.81 -6.09
CA SER A 276 20.28 -4.45 -4.79
C SER A 276 19.43 -3.72 -3.76
N GLY A 277 18.99 -4.45 -2.73
CA GLY A 277 18.11 -3.91 -1.69
C GLY A 277 16.64 -3.86 -2.10
N CYS A 278 15.80 -3.44 -1.16
CA CYS A 278 14.36 -3.36 -1.32
C CYS A 278 13.83 -1.97 -0.95
N ILE A 279 12.63 -1.65 -1.44
CA ILE A 279 11.98 -0.34 -1.21
C ILE A 279 11.72 -0.11 0.29
N GLU A 280 11.35 -1.17 1.01
CA GLU A 280 11.11 -1.12 2.46
C GLU A 280 12.33 -0.80 3.31
N ASP A 281 13.54 -0.93 2.75
CA ASP A 281 14.80 -0.62 3.44
C ASP A 281 15.26 0.83 3.17
N ALA A 282 14.55 1.57 2.30
CA ALA A 282 14.84 2.97 1.98
C ALA A 282 14.38 3.92 3.10
N SER A 283 15.28 4.13 4.07
CA SER A 283 15.02 4.94 5.28
C SER A 283 14.65 6.38 4.94
N GLY A 284 13.54 6.88 5.48
CA GLY A 284 13.09 8.26 5.31
C GLY A 284 12.43 8.58 3.97
N CYS A 285 12.49 7.67 2.99
CA CYS A 285 11.89 7.88 1.67
C CYS A 285 10.36 7.74 1.68
N LEU A 286 9.71 8.32 0.66
CA LEU A 286 8.35 7.95 0.28
C LEU A 286 8.38 6.60 -0.45
N GLN A 287 7.95 5.53 0.20
CA GLN A 287 8.07 4.15 -0.28
C GLN A 287 6.85 3.76 -1.12
N VAL A 288 7.06 3.38 -2.38
CA VAL A 288 5.97 3.03 -3.30
C VAL A 288 5.51 1.59 -3.09
N ASP A 289 4.20 1.44 -2.90
CA ASP A 289 3.48 0.17 -2.98
C ASP A 289 2.90 -0.01 -4.39
N PHE A 290 3.26 -1.11 -5.06
CA PHE A 290 2.87 -1.44 -6.42
C PHE A 290 1.48 -2.06 -6.43
N ALA A 291 0.52 -1.22 -6.12
CA ALA A 291 -0.79 -1.64 -5.66
C ALA A 291 -1.67 -2.21 -6.78
N ASN A 292 -2.68 -2.97 -6.35
CA ASN A 292 -3.93 -3.08 -7.08
C ASN A 292 -4.82 -1.86 -6.76
N ARG A 293 -5.70 -1.48 -7.69
CA ARG A 293 -6.71 -0.44 -7.44
C ARG A 293 -7.58 -0.75 -6.21
N ASN A 294 -7.75 -2.03 -5.90
CA ASN A 294 -8.28 -2.55 -4.65
C ASN A 294 -7.12 -2.80 -3.69
N VAL A 295 -6.88 -1.88 -2.76
CA VAL A 295 -5.70 -1.85 -1.89
C VAL A 295 -5.42 -3.20 -1.21
N GLY A 296 -4.15 -3.58 -1.13
CA GLY A 296 -3.68 -4.86 -0.62
C GLY A 296 -3.91 -6.03 -1.57
N GLY A 297 -4.46 -5.78 -2.77
CA GLY A 297 -4.60 -6.75 -3.84
C GLY A 297 -5.12 -8.13 -3.37
N GLY A 298 -4.32 -9.15 -3.65
CA GLY A 298 -4.57 -10.54 -3.30
C GLY A 298 -4.03 -10.99 -1.95
N VAL A 299 -3.73 -10.07 -1.02
CA VAL A 299 -3.02 -10.40 0.24
C VAL A 299 -3.77 -11.42 1.10
N LEU A 300 -5.09 -11.34 1.15
CA LEU A 300 -5.97 -12.32 1.82
C LEU A 300 -6.38 -13.48 0.90
N GLY A 301 -5.56 -13.80 -0.11
CA GLY A 301 -5.76 -14.91 -1.05
C GLY A 301 -4.43 -15.50 -1.49
N PHE A 302 -4.26 -15.83 -2.78
CA PHE A 302 -2.99 -16.38 -3.30
C PHE A 302 -1.95 -15.31 -3.71
N GLY A 303 -2.29 -14.02 -3.69
CA GLY A 303 -1.35 -12.95 -4.06
C GLY A 303 -0.14 -12.93 -3.13
N CYS A 304 1.06 -12.79 -3.70
CA CYS A 304 2.31 -12.76 -2.94
C CYS A 304 3.44 -12.07 -3.73
N VAL A 305 3.12 -10.94 -4.35
CA VAL A 305 4.12 -10.08 -5.00
C VAL A 305 4.41 -8.87 -4.10
N GLN A 306 4.97 -7.79 -4.65
CA GLN A 306 5.46 -6.66 -3.86
C GLN A 306 4.41 -6.08 -2.88
N GLU A 307 3.18 -5.82 -3.34
CA GLU A 307 2.09 -5.28 -2.49
C GLU A 307 1.75 -6.25 -1.35
N GLU A 308 1.45 -7.51 -1.67
CA GLU A 308 1.03 -8.47 -0.63
C GLU A 308 2.14 -8.79 0.36
N ILE A 309 3.39 -8.86 -0.09
CA ILE A 309 4.55 -9.04 0.79
C ILE A 309 4.66 -7.86 1.75
N ARG A 310 4.56 -6.62 1.24
CA ARG A 310 4.63 -5.43 2.09
C ARG A 310 3.51 -5.42 3.14
N PHE A 311 2.31 -5.82 2.76
CA PHE A 311 1.16 -5.87 3.65
C PHE A 311 1.27 -6.96 4.73
N VAL A 312 1.98 -8.06 4.53
CA VAL A 312 2.16 -9.08 5.59
C VAL A 312 3.36 -8.82 6.48
N ILE A 313 4.40 -8.13 6.00
CA ILE A 313 5.51 -7.74 6.88
C ILE A 313 5.18 -6.48 7.71
N CYS A 314 4.25 -5.65 7.23
CA CYS A 314 3.63 -4.54 7.98
C CYS A 314 2.09 -4.75 8.06
N PRO A 315 1.55 -5.70 8.86
CA PRO A 315 0.13 -6.07 8.87
C PRO A 315 -0.86 -4.93 9.13
N GLU A 316 -0.41 -3.85 9.74
CA GLU A 316 -1.21 -2.64 9.96
C GLU A 316 -1.72 -2.02 8.65
N LEU A 317 -1.04 -2.26 7.52
CA LEU A 317 -1.52 -1.86 6.19
C LEU A 317 -2.83 -2.55 5.81
N LEU A 318 -3.07 -3.78 6.27
CA LEU A 318 -4.28 -4.56 5.92
C LEU A 318 -5.57 -3.83 6.26
N ILE A 319 -5.57 -2.99 7.31
CA ILE A 319 -6.79 -2.31 7.74
C ILE A 319 -7.31 -1.26 6.76
N SER A 320 -6.43 -0.73 5.89
CA SER A 320 -6.84 0.13 4.79
C SER A 320 -7.95 -0.50 3.94
N ARG A 321 -7.95 -1.82 3.78
CA ARG A 321 -8.95 -2.59 3.02
C ARG A 321 -10.37 -2.47 3.58
N LEU A 322 -10.51 -2.09 4.85
CA LEU A 322 -11.79 -1.93 5.52
C LEU A 322 -12.52 -0.65 5.13
N PHE A 323 -11.77 0.44 4.90
CA PHE A 323 -12.35 1.77 4.73
C PHE A 323 -11.84 2.55 3.51
N VAL A 324 -10.86 2.04 2.76
CA VAL A 324 -10.42 2.66 1.49
C VAL A 324 -11.24 2.09 0.34
N GLU A 325 -11.99 2.97 -0.32
CA GLU A 325 -12.65 2.62 -1.57
C GLU A 325 -11.62 2.39 -2.67
N ARG A 326 -11.92 1.52 -3.61
CA ARG A 326 -11.16 1.31 -4.83
C ARG A 326 -10.66 2.62 -5.44
N LEU A 327 -9.41 2.66 -5.86
CA LEU A 327 -8.77 3.84 -6.44
C LEU A 327 -9.24 4.08 -7.88
N ASP A 328 -9.57 5.33 -8.19
CA ASP A 328 -9.74 5.84 -9.56
C ASP A 328 -8.39 6.35 -10.11
N HIS A 329 -8.32 6.71 -11.39
CA HIS A 329 -7.11 7.02 -12.14
C HIS A 329 -6.24 8.14 -11.55
N THR A 330 -6.81 9.06 -10.77
CA THR A 330 -6.11 10.21 -10.21
C THR A 330 -6.06 10.21 -8.69
N GLU A 331 -6.18 9.02 -8.11
CA GLU A 331 -6.23 8.81 -6.66
C GLU A 331 -5.13 7.90 -6.14
N THR A 332 -4.66 8.15 -4.93
CA THR A 332 -3.69 7.31 -4.22
C THR A 332 -4.05 7.28 -2.73
N VAL A 333 -3.40 6.41 -1.97
CA VAL A 333 -3.42 6.48 -0.50
C VAL A 333 -2.01 6.62 0.02
N VAL A 334 -1.80 7.59 0.90
CA VAL A 334 -0.55 7.72 1.65
C VAL A 334 -0.78 7.24 3.08
N ILE A 335 0.01 6.27 3.51
CA ILE A 335 -0.09 5.64 4.84
C ILE A 335 1.20 5.94 5.60
N ARG A 336 1.07 6.50 6.80
CA ARG A 336 2.19 6.95 7.65
C ARG A 336 2.12 6.28 9.01
N GLY A 337 3.26 5.87 9.55
CA GLY A 337 3.34 5.36 10.92
C GLY A 337 3.29 3.85 11.06
N VAL A 338 3.27 3.10 9.96
CA VAL A 338 3.24 1.64 10.01
C VAL A 338 4.58 1.06 10.49
N GLU A 339 4.49 0.00 11.28
CA GLU A 339 5.63 -0.77 11.76
C GLU A 339 5.87 -2.02 10.91
N ARG A 340 7.14 -2.35 10.68
CA ARG A 340 7.55 -3.65 10.12
C ARG A 340 7.78 -4.65 11.24
N PHE A 341 7.08 -5.78 11.20
CA PHE A 341 7.16 -6.82 12.23
C PHE A 341 7.95 -8.05 11.80
N SER A 342 8.03 -8.30 10.48
CA SER A 342 8.63 -9.51 9.93
C SER A 342 9.74 -9.24 8.92
N SER A 343 10.78 -10.05 9.03
CA SER A 343 11.80 -10.25 8.00
C SER A 343 11.35 -11.39 7.08
N TYR A 344 11.78 -11.34 5.83
CA TYR A 344 11.44 -12.37 4.85
C TYR A 344 12.61 -12.62 3.90
N ILE A 345 12.50 -13.70 3.12
CA ILE A 345 13.32 -13.98 1.94
C ILE A 345 12.42 -14.41 0.78
N GLY A 346 12.97 -14.37 -0.43
CA GLY A 346 12.26 -14.79 -1.64
C GLY A 346 11.14 -13.83 -2.05
N TYR A 347 10.46 -14.18 -3.12
CA TYR A 347 9.42 -13.38 -3.76
C TYR A 347 8.44 -14.29 -4.50
N GLY A 348 7.17 -13.91 -4.61
CA GLY A 348 6.17 -14.73 -5.30
C GLY A 348 6.01 -16.10 -4.62
N GLU A 349 6.15 -17.15 -5.40
CA GLU A 349 6.06 -18.55 -4.92
C GLU A 349 7.18 -18.95 -3.95
N THR A 350 8.30 -18.21 -3.95
CA THR A 350 9.45 -18.47 -3.06
C THR A 350 9.44 -17.65 -1.77
N PHE A 351 8.42 -16.79 -1.58
CA PHE A 351 8.28 -15.99 -0.37
C PHE A 351 8.26 -16.87 0.88
N LYS A 352 9.08 -16.51 1.85
CA LYS A 352 9.19 -17.20 3.14
C LYS A 352 9.42 -16.21 4.27
N TRP A 353 8.66 -16.36 5.35
CA TRP A 353 8.93 -15.64 6.59
C TRP A 353 10.28 -16.14 7.15
N SER A 354 11.18 -15.22 7.47
CA SER A 354 12.53 -15.58 7.91
C SER A 354 12.75 -15.37 9.41
N ALA A 355 12.33 -14.23 9.96
CA ALA A 355 12.54 -13.90 11.36
C ALA A 355 11.65 -12.73 11.82
N ASN A 356 11.70 -12.44 13.13
CA ASN A 356 11.28 -11.16 13.66
C ASN A 356 12.07 -10.01 13.01
N PHE A 357 11.38 -8.90 12.73
CA PHE A 357 12.03 -7.62 12.45
C PHE A 357 11.87 -6.71 13.66
N THR A 358 12.96 -6.09 14.10
CA THR A 358 12.93 -5.05 15.14
C THR A 358 12.99 -3.72 14.42
N ASP A 359 11.88 -3.00 14.41
CA ASP A 359 11.78 -1.72 13.70
C ASP A 359 12.38 -0.58 14.54
N GLU A 360 13.58 -0.16 14.14
CA GLU A 360 14.33 0.95 14.75
C GLU A 360 13.98 2.31 14.14
N THR A 361 13.02 2.37 13.21
CA THR A 361 12.56 3.63 12.61
C THR A 361 12.03 4.55 13.71
N PRO A 362 12.52 5.81 13.80
CA PRO A 362 12.11 6.72 14.85
C PRO A 362 10.65 7.15 14.69
N PHE A 363 10.08 7.69 15.77
CA PHE A 363 8.77 8.32 15.74
C PHE A 363 8.89 9.80 15.38
N ASP A 364 7.88 10.33 14.69
CA ASP A 364 7.71 11.76 14.51
C ASP A 364 7.03 12.41 15.74
N ARG A 365 6.90 13.74 15.71
CA ARG A 365 6.26 14.54 16.77
C ARG A 365 4.77 14.22 17.03
N PHE A 366 4.14 13.38 16.21
CA PHE A 366 2.74 12.95 16.35
C PHE A 366 2.64 11.48 16.79
N GLY A 367 3.76 10.85 17.15
CA GLY A 367 3.79 9.45 17.57
C GLY A 367 3.65 8.46 16.40
N ARG A 368 3.88 8.89 15.15
CA ARG A 368 3.89 7.98 13.99
C ARG A 368 5.32 7.54 13.72
N ARG A 369 5.58 6.26 13.46
CA ARG A 369 6.89 5.86 12.89
C ARG A 369 7.14 6.64 11.59
N GLN A 370 8.38 7.03 11.35
CA GLN A 370 8.78 7.77 10.14
C GLN A 370 8.87 6.89 8.89
N THR A 371 7.93 5.95 8.77
CA THR A 371 7.68 5.12 7.60
C THR A 371 6.48 5.70 6.85
N THR A 372 6.69 6.07 5.58
CA THR A 372 5.61 6.55 4.70
C THR A 372 5.52 5.68 3.46
N VAL A 373 4.34 5.08 3.25
CA VAL A 373 4.01 4.25 2.09
C VAL A 373 3.00 4.97 1.22
N VAL A 374 3.20 4.97 -0.10
CA VAL A 374 2.20 5.42 -1.08
C VAL A 374 1.67 4.25 -1.90
N VAL A 375 0.37 4.01 -1.77
CA VAL A 375 -0.40 2.99 -2.49
C VAL A 375 -0.87 3.58 -3.81
N MET A 376 -0.33 3.08 -4.93
CA MET A 376 -0.68 3.54 -6.27
C MET A 376 -0.71 2.39 -7.29
N ASP A 377 -1.84 2.24 -7.97
CA ASP A 377 -2.06 1.14 -8.92
C ASP A 377 -1.65 1.48 -10.35
N ALA A 378 -0.92 0.59 -11.02
CA ALA A 378 -0.61 0.70 -12.45
C ALA A 378 -1.76 0.13 -13.31
N THR A 379 -1.83 0.51 -14.60
CA THR A 379 -2.69 -0.20 -15.55
C THR A 379 -2.13 -1.61 -15.80
N CYS A 380 -3.00 -2.62 -15.83
CA CYS A 380 -2.64 -3.97 -16.25
C CYS A 380 -2.79 -4.10 -17.78
N PHE A 381 -1.70 -4.42 -18.47
CA PHE A 381 -1.65 -4.49 -19.93
C PHE A 381 -1.68 -5.94 -20.43
N PHE A 382 -2.79 -6.36 -21.03
CA PHE A 382 -2.88 -7.67 -21.72
C PHE A 382 -2.23 -7.67 -23.11
N LYS A 383 -1.94 -6.48 -23.64
CA LYS A 383 -1.29 -6.27 -24.93
C LYS A 383 -0.22 -5.20 -24.72
N GLU A 384 1.04 -5.59 -24.87
CA GLU A 384 2.19 -4.77 -24.54
C GLU A 384 2.17 -3.44 -25.28
N GLU A 385 1.76 -3.42 -26.55
CA GLU A 385 1.75 -2.22 -27.40
C GLU A 385 0.82 -1.11 -26.89
N LYS A 386 -0.22 -1.46 -26.10
CA LYS A 386 -1.20 -0.48 -25.61
C LYS A 386 -0.62 0.51 -24.62
N GLN A 387 0.40 0.13 -23.86
CA GLN A 387 1.00 1.00 -22.84
C GLN A 387 1.69 2.23 -23.42
N TYR A 388 2.02 2.20 -24.71
CA TYR A 388 2.65 3.30 -25.43
C TYR A 388 1.63 4.28 -26.04
N LEU A 389 0.32 4.02 -25.87
CA LEU A 389 -0.72 4.94 -26.30
C LEU A 389 -0.68 6.22 -25.44
N PRO A 390 -0.83 7.43 -26.03
CA PRO A 390 -0.70 8.68 -25.29
C PRO A 390 -1.60 8.79 -24.04
N HIS A 391 -2.83 8.27 -24.10
CA HIS A 391 -3.76 8.31 -22.97
C HIS A 391 -3.36 7.37 -21.82
N GLU A 392 -2.72 6.24 -22.12
CA GLU A 392 -2.18 5.32 -21.11
C GLU A 392 -0.94 5.94 -20.44
N ILE A 393 -0.03 6.52 -21.22
CA ILE A 393 1.13 7.24 -20.67
C ILE A 393 0.69 8.39 -19.75
N LEU A 394 -0.30 9.18 -20.17
CA LEU A 394 -0.86 10.27 -19.37
C LEU A 394 -1.59 9.78 -18.11
N ARG A 395 -2.26 8.63 -18.17
CA ARG A 395 -2.88 7.99 -17.01
C ARG A 395 -1.82 7.62 -15.97
N GLU A 396 -0.75 6.96 -16.41
CA GLU A 396 0.33 6.51 -15.51
C GLU A 396 1.12 7.69 -14.93
N LEU A 397 1.38 8.74 -15.73
CA LEU A 397 1.95 10.00 -15.25
C LEU A 397 1.06 10.67 -14.20
N GLY A 398 -0.25 10.75 -14.45
CA GLY A 398 -1.21 11.33 -13.51
C GLY A 398 -1.29 10.56 -12.20
N LYS A 399 -1.26 9.23 -12.25
CA LYS A 399 -1.25 8.36 -11.06
C LYS A 399 0.04 8.53 -10.25
N ALA A 400 1.20 8.47 -10.89
CA ALA A 400 2.48 8.67 -10.22
C ALA A 400 2.59 10.07 -9.61
N TYR A 401 2.17 11.11 -10.35
CA TYR A 401 2.12 12.47 -9.81
C TYR A 401 1.18 12.57 -8.59
N ALA A 402 -0.03 11.98 -8.64
CA ALA A 402 -0.93 11.97 -7.48
C ALA A 402 -0.30 11.30 -6.25
N GLY A 403 0.54 10.28 -6.43
CA GLY A 403 1.27 9.64 -5.34
C GLY A 403 2.44 10.46 -4.79
N PHE A 404 3.14 11.19 -5.65
CA PHE A 404 4.37 11.89 -5.27
C PHE A 404 4.13 13.35 -4.85
N HIS A 405 3.05 13.94 -5.34
CA HIS A 405 2.67 15.32 -5.09
C HIS A 405 2.39 15.57 -3.61
N CYS A 406 2.84 16.72 -3.12
CA CYS A 406 2.54 17.23 -1.80
C CYS A 406 2.27 18.73 -1.92
N ASN A 407 1.17 19.21 -1.32
CA ASN A 407 0.81 20.63 -1.33
C ASN A 407 1.78 21.52 -0.52
N HIS A 408 2.67 20.91 0.28
CA HIS A 408 3.69 21.58 1.05
C HIS A 408 5.05 21.26 0.40
N ALA A 409 5.63 22.25 -0.26
CA ALA A 409 6.62 22.03 -1.32
C ALA A 409 8.10 22.06 -0.86
N ASP A 410 8.36 22.35 0.41
CA ASP A 410 9.74 22.48 0.90
C ASP A 410 10.18 21.20 1.63
N ASN A 411 11.41 20.76 1.35
CA ASN A 411 12.07 19.65 2.05
C ASN A 411 11.32 18.30 1.97
N LEU A 412 10.95 17.87 0.77
CA LEU A 412 10.32 16.58 0.52
C LEU A 412 11.36 15.44 0.43
N ALA A 413 11.04 14.31 1.03
CA ALA A 413 11.85 13.09 0.91
C ALA A 413 11.91 12.57 -0.54
N PRO A 414 13.00 11.89 -0.94
CA PRO A 414 13.05 11.14 -2.19
C PRO A 414 11.95 10.06 -2.28
N VAL A 415 11.59 9.69 -3.49
CA VAL A 415 10.67 8.57 -3.76
C VAL A 415 11.47 7.29 -3.92
N ALA A 416 11.23 6.29 -3.09
CA ALA A 416 11.78 4.94 -3.23
C ALA A 416 10.78 4.05 -3.96
N THR A 417 11.15 3.61 -5.16
CA THR A 417 10.30 2.86 -6.08
C THR A 417 11.11 1.85 -6.91
N GLY A 418 10.54 1.29 -7.96
CA GLY A 418 11.19 0.37 -8.88
C GLY A 418 10.30 0.06 -10.06
N ASN A 419 10.25 -1.22 -10.44
CA ASN A 419 9.53 -1.75 -11.60
C ASN A 419 8.00 -1.78 -11.42
N TRP A 420 7.41 -0.62 -11.11
CA TRP A 420 5.99 -0.41 -10.85
C TRP A 420 5.11 -0.85 -12.03
N GLY A 421 4.27 -1.87 -11.78
CA GLY A 421 3.37 -2.43 -12.78
C GLY A 421 4.03 -3.33 -13.82
N CYS A 422 5.32 -3.69 -13.67
CA CYS A 422 6.06 -4.44 -14.69
C CYS A 422 6.06 -5.96 -14.52
N GLY A 423 5.66 -6.46 -13.36
CA GLY A 423 5.51 -7.90 -13.10
C GLY A 423 4.16 -8.42 -13.58
N ALA A 424 3.27 -8.74 -12.65
CA ALA A 424 1.94 -9.28 -12.96
C ALA A 424 1.09 -8.41 -13.90
N PHE A 425 1.37 -7.10 -13.98
CA PHE A 425 0.64 -6.12 -14.82
C PHE A 425 1.30 -5.86 -16.18
N GLN A 426 2.42 -6.53 -16.48
CA GLN A 426 3.06 -6.58 -17.81
C GLN A 426 3.47 -5.22 -18.41
N GLY A 427 3.69 -4.20 -17.56
CA GLY A 427 4.28 -2.93 -17.98
C GLY A 427 5.77 -3.07 -18.34
N ASN A 428 6.24 -2.21 -19.23
CA ASN A 428 7.63 -2.12 -19.63
C ASN A 428 8.41 -1.24 -18.63
N ALA A 429 9.45 -1.80 -18.01
CA ALA A 429 10.23 -1.12 -16.97
C ALA A 429 10.97 0.12 -17.48
N LYS A 430 11.46 0.11 -18.72
CA LYS A 430 12.12 1.27 -19.33
C LYS A 430 11.13 2.44 -19.48
N LEU A 431 9.93 2.20 -20.00
CA LEU A 431 8.87 3.22 -20.05
C LEU A 431 8.46 3.70 -18.66
N LYS A 432 8.19 2.78 -17.73
CA LYS A 432 7.74 3.10 -16.36
C LYS A 432 8.78 3.87 -15.56
N SER A 433 10.08 3.64 -15.78
CA SER A 433 11.13 4.42 -15.13
C SER A 433 11.12 5.90 -15.57
N LEU A 434 10.92 6.19 -16.86
CA LEU A 434 10.82 7.56 -17.37
C LEU A 434 9.54 8.26 -16.90
N ILE A 435 8.42 7.54 -16.82
CA ILE A 435 7.15 8.05 -16.27
C ILE A 435 7.35 8.48 -14.81
N GLN A 436 7.95 7.62 -13.99
CA GLN A 436 8.19 7.92 -12.58
C GLN A 436 9.21 9.05 -12.40
N LEU A 437 10.25 9.10 -13.22
CA LEU A 437 11.23 10.20 -13.20
C LEU A 437 10.60 11.55 -13.54
N MET A 438 9.78 11.61 -14.60
CA MET A 438 9.03 12.84 -14.95
C MET A 438 8.08 13.25 -13.82
N ALA A 439 7.39 12.28 -13.19
CA ALA A 439 6.50 12.56 -12.06
C ALA A 439 7.25 13.07 -10.83
N CYS A 440 8.41 12.49 -10.49
CA CYS A 440 9.26 12.96 -9.40
C CYS A 440 9.74 14.40 -9.64
N ASN A 441 10.18 14.72 -10.87
CA ASN A 441 10.61 16.08 -11.23
C ASN A 441 9.50 17.12 -11.02
N VAL A 442 8.28 16.82 -11.48
CA VAL A 442 7.13 17.74 -11.34
C VAL A 442 6.64 17.82 -9.89
N ALA A 443 6.81 16.75 -9.11
CA ALA A 443 6.48 16.72 -7.69
C ALA A 443 7.62 17.23 -6.78
N HIS A 444 8.73 17.73 -7.36
CA HIS A 444 9.89 18.24 -6.63
C HIS A 444 10.52 17.22 -5.67
N ARG A 445 10.67 15.97 -6.13
CA ARG A 445 11.33 14.89 -5.40
C ARG A 445 12.45 14.28 -6.24
N ASP A 446 13.47 13.79 -5.54
CA ASP A 446 14.50 12.92 -6.12
C ASP A 446 13.99 11.47 -6.22
N LEU A 447 14.64 10.65 -7.06
CA LEU A 447 14.21 9.28 -7.36
C LEU A 447 15.24 8.25 -6.85
N VAL A 448 14.77 7.29 -6.06
CA VAL A 448 15.49 6.06 -5.70
C VAL A 448 14.80 4.88 -6.39
N TYR A 449 15.49 4.21 -7.30
CA TYR A 449 14.94 3.18 -8.17
C TYR A 449 15.62 1.83 -7.96
N TYR A 450 14.87 0.84 -7.49
CA TYR A 450 15.31 -0.54 -7.31
C TYR A 450 14.94 -1.39 -8.54
N THR A 451 15.93 -1.92 -9.25
CA THR A 451 15.73 -2.79 -10.43
C THR A 451 15.61 -4.27 -10.09
N HIS A 452 15.76 -4.63 -8.81
CA HIS A 452 15.47 -5.95 -8.25
C HIS A 452 16.29 -7.09 -8.90
N GLY A 453 17.62 -6.98 -8.83
CA GLY A 453 18.59 -7.94 -9.35
C GLY A 453 19.03 -7.68 -10.80
N ASP A 454 18.32 -6.82 -11.53
CA ASP A 454 18.62 -6.52 -12.94
C ASP A 454 19.64 -5.39 -13.09
N LEU A 455 20.92 -5.78 -13.15
CA LEU A 455 22.04 -4.85 -13.39
C LEU A 455 21.98 -4.18 -14.76
N LYS A 456 21.52 -4.91 -15.79
CA LYS A 456 21.41 -4.35 -17.15
C LYS A 456 20.36 -3.24 -17.19
N LEU A 457 19.22 -3.45 -16.54
CA LEU A 457 18.19 -2.43 -16.43
C LEU A 457 18.68 -1.23 -15.61
N GLN A 458 19.48 -1.44 -14.56
CA GLN A 458 20.09 -0.33 -13.81
C GLN A 458 20.94 0.55 -14.73
N ASP A 459 21.83 -0.07 -15.51
CA ASP A 459 22.71 0.62 -16.44
C ASP A 459 21.91 1.31 -17.55
N ASP A 460 20.96 0.61 -18.18
CA ASP A 460 20.10 1.15 -19.23
C ASP A 460 19.33 2.40 -18.77
N ILE A 461 18.73 2.37 -17.56
CA ILE A 461 18.00 3.52 -17.01
C ILE A 461 18.95 4.69 -16.75
N TYR A 462 20.11 4.41 -16.15
CA TYR A 462 21.07 5.47 -15.82
C TYR A 462 21.67 6.13 -17.07
N GLU A 463 22.04 5.35 -18.09
CA GLU A 463 22.50 5.88 -19.37
C GLU A 463 21.44 6.74 -20.07
N MET A 464 20.17 6.32 -20.03
CA MET A 464 19.08 7.11 -20.59
C MET A 464 18.89 8.42 -19.82
N TYR A 465 18.95 8.38 -18.48
CA TYR A 465 18.92 9.58 -17.65
C TYR A 465 20.05 10.55 -18.02
N LEU A 466 21.30 10.07 -18.10
CA LEU A 466 22.45 10.89 -18.52
C LEU A 466 22.26 11.48 -19.91
N PHE A 467 21.75 10.69 -20.86
CA PHE A 467 21.45 11.18 -22.21
C PHE A 467 20.43 12.33 -22.20
N ILE A 468 19.33 12.18 -21.46
CA ILE A 468 18.28 13.20 -21.33
C ILE A 468 18.84 14.48 -20.71
N VAL A 469 19.58 14.36 -19.60
CA VAL A 469 20.18 15.49 -18.86
C VAL A 469 21.21 16.21 -19.71
N ALA A 470 22.17 15.49 -20.31
CA ALA A 470 23.22 16.08 -21.15
C ALA A 470 22.66 16.83 -22.37
N ASN A 471 21.50 16.39 -22.88
CA ASN A 471 20.83 17.01 -24.00
C ASN A 471 19.84 18.11 -23.62
N LYS A 472 19.59 18.33 -22.32
CA LYS A 472 18.57 19.26 -21.79
C LYS A 472 17.19 19.01 -22.41
N ILE A 473 16.80 17.75 -22.57
CA ILE A 473 15.49 17.39 -23.13
C ILE A 473 14.43 17.78 -22.09
N THR A 474 13.47 18.61 -22.48
CA THR A 474 12.38 19.00 -21.58
C THR A 474 11.32 17.90 -21.46
N ILE A 475 10.54 17.88 -20.38
CA ILE A 475 9.45 16.93 -20.18
C ILE A 475 8.49 16.89 -21.37
N CYS A 476 8.06 18.06 -21.88
CA CYS A 476 7.15 18.10 -23.03
C CYS A 476 7.76 17.49 -24.31
N GLU A 477 9.07 17.62 -24.49
CA GLU A 477 9.76 17.06 -25.66
C GLU A 477 9.96 15.56 -25.52
N LEU A 478 10.35 15.10 -24.33
CA LEU A 478 10.46 13.69 -24.02
C LEU A 478 9.10 12.98 -24.18
N LEU A 479 8.04 13.53 -23.59
CA LEU A 479 6.68 13.00 -23.73
C LEU A 479 6.25 12.97 -25.20
N SER A 480 6.53 14.04 -25.97
CA SER A 480 6.20 14.07 -27.40
C SER A 480 6.94 12.98 -28.20
N ILE A 481 8.14 12.59 -27.79
CA ILE A 481 8.88 11.49 -28.43
C ILE A 481 8.29 10.15 -28.01
N ILE A 482 8.12 9.92 -26.70
CA ILE A 482 7.57 8.66 -26.17
C ILE A 482 6.19 8.35 -26.78
N CYS A 483 5.31 9.35 -26.90
CA CYS A 483 3.98 9.20 -27.50
C CYS A 483 3.98 8.78 -28.98
N LYS A 484 5.10 8.93 -29.70
CA LYS A 484 5.25 8.49 -31.10
C LYS A 484 5.74 7.05 -31.23
N PHE A 485 6.16 6.42 -30.12
CA PHE A 485 6.72 5.08 -30.16
C PHE A 485 5.71 4.04 -30.66
N ALA A 486 4.44 4.17 -30.25
CA ALA A 486 3.36 3.28 -30.70
C ALA A 486 3.20 3.28 -32.24
N ASP A 487 3.39 4.44 -32.89
CA ASP A 487 3.27 4.58 -34.34
C ASP A 487 4.49 4.03 -35.09
N ALA A 488 5.65 3.92 -34.43
CA ALA A 488 6.88 3.42 -35.00
C ALA A 488 6.87 1.90 -35.24
N LYS A 489 5.94 1.16 -34.60
CA LYS A 489 5.80 -0.30 -34.70
C LYS A 489 7.11 -1.07 -34.43
N LEU A 490 7.91 -0.57 -33.49
CA LEU A 490 9.16 -1.17 -33.04
C LEU A 490 8.93 -2.14 -31.88
N SER A 491 9.89 -3.03 -31.64
CA SER A 491 9.90 -3.85 -30.42
C SER A 491 10.15 -2.99 -29.19
N SER A 492 9.56 -3.34 -28.05
CA SER A 492 9.74 -2.64 -26.77
C SER A 492 11.20 -2.58 -26.30
N ASP A 493 12.03 -3.56 -26.69
CA ASP A 493 13.48 -3.54 -26.43
C ASP A 493 14.19 -2.34 -27.08
N GLN A 494 13.65 -1.84 -28.19
CA GLN A 494 14.19 -0.71 -28.95
C GLN A 494 13.71 0.65 -28.40
N PHE A 495 12.93 0.68 -27.31
CA PHE A 495 12.30 1.89 -26.79
C PHE A 495 13.29 3.01 -26.48
N TYR A 496 14.40 2.71 -25.82
CA TYR A 496 15.43 3.71 -25.51
C TYR A 496 16.22 4.16 -26.74
N ASP A 497 16.52 3.25 -27.67
CA ASP A 497 17.20 3.60 -28.91
C ASP A 497 16.33 4.49 -29.80
N PHE A 498 15.02 4.22 -29.85
CA PHE A 498 14.05 5.07 -30.51
C PHE A 498 14.07 6.51 -29.97
N ILE A 499 14.15 6.68 -28.64
CA ILE A 499 14.24 8.02 -28.03
C ILE A 499 15.53 8.73 -28.48
N ARG A 500 16.67 8.04 -28.42
CA ARG A 500 17.98 8.59 -28.83
C ARG A 500 18.00 8.99 -30.31
N GLN A 501 17.47 8.14 -31.18
CA GLN A 501 17.37 8.38 -32.63
C GLN A 501 16.43 9.55 -32.93
N SER A 502 15.21 9.51 -32.40
CA SER A 502 14.19 10.56 -32.59
C SER A 502 14.70 11.93 -32.15
N TRP A 503 15.45 12.00 -31.05
CA TRP A 503 16.05 13.26 -30.58
C TRP A 503 17.17 13.74 -31.51
N SER A 504 18.03 12.84 -31.97
CA SER A 504 19.14 13.16 -32.88
C SER A 504 18.64 13.69 -34.22
N GLU A 505 17.59 13.07 -34.77
CA GLU A 505 16.91 13.54 -35.99
C GLU A 505 16.30 14.93 -35.79
N ARG A 506 15.61 15.15 -34.65
CA ARG A 506 15.02 16.45 -34.32
C ARG A 506 16.08 17.55 -34.22
N LYS A 507 17.21 17.29 -33.58
CA LYS A 507 18.34 18.23 -33.52
C LYS A 507 18.92 18.52 -34.90
N SER A 508 19.00 17.51 -35.76
CA SER A 508 19.52 17.66 -37.13
C SER A 508 18.60 18.53 -37.98
N MET A 509 17.28 18.31 -37.93
CA MET A 509 16.29 19.14 -38.61
C MET A 509 16.28 20.59 -38.09
N ALA A 510 16.44 20.80 -36.79
CA ALA A 510 16.52 22.15 -36.21
C ALA A 510 17.76 22.94 -36.66
N LYS A 511 18.87 22.26 -36.99
CA LYS A 511 20.07 22.90 -37.58
C LYS A 511 19.88 23.27 -39.05
N ILE A 512 19.01 22.56 -39.77
CA ILE A 512 18.73 22.77 -41.20
C ILE A 512 17.63 23.83 -41.41
N ALA A 513 16.73 24.02 -40.44
CA ALA A 513 15.72 25.07 -40.51
C ALA A 513 16.37 26.46 -40.66
N PRO A 514 16.04 27.23 -41.72
CA PRO A 514 16.68 28.52 -41.94
C PRO A 514 16.40 29.44 -40.76
N LYS A 515 17.46 30.01 -40.18
CA LYS A 515 17.32 31.18 -39.30
C LYS A 515 16.54 32.21 -40.11
N LYS A 516 15.29 32.47 -39.74
CA LYS A 516 14.58 33.65 -40.25
C LYS A 516 15.42 34.86 -39.83
N THR A 517 16.27 35.32 -40.72
CA THR A 517 16.89 36.63 -40.65
C THR A 517 15.75 37.61 -40.67
N CYS A 518 15.49 38.22 -39.50
CA CYS A 518 14.66 39.40 -39.42
C CYS A 518 15.46 40.54 -40.06
N ASN A 519 15.46 40.58 -41.39
CA ASN A 519 15.80 41.75 -42.16
C ASN A 519 14.49 42.28 -42.72
N CYS A 520 14.01 43.39 -42.16
CA CYS A 520 13.35 44.45 -42.91
C CYS A 520 13.33 45.73 -42.05
N MET A 521 14.15 46.67 -42.53
CA MET A 521 14.02 48.13 -42.61
C MET A 521 12.89 48.82 -41.85
#